data_AF-E5LAN0-F1
#
_entry.id   AF-E5LAN0-F1
#
_cell.length_a   1.000
_cell.length_b   1.000
_cell.length_c   1.000
_cell.angle_alpha   90.00
_cell.angle_beta   90.00
_cell.angle_gamma   90.00
#
_symmetry.space_group_name_H-M   'P 1'
#
loop_
_entity.id
_entity.type
_entity.pdbx_description
1 polymer ?
#
loop_
_entity_poly.entity_id
_entity_poly.type
_entity_poly.pdbx_seq_one_letter_code
_entity_poly.pdbx_strand_id
1 'polypeptide(L)' 'ALELMTVLVGSPRKDGLVSLLTTYEGADEPQRLQFPLPTAQRSLEPGTPRWANYVKGVIQYYP' A
#
# COMPACT_ATOMS: atom_id res chain seq x y z
N ALA A 1 -3.54 7.89 22.71
CA ALA A 1 -3.53 8.18 21.26
C ALA A 1 -3.81 9.66 21.06
N LEU A 2 -3.39 10.24 19.93
CA LEU A 2 -3.80 11.58 19.52
C LEU A 2 -5.10 11.50 18.71
N GLU A 3 -5.82 12.61 18.57
CA GLU A 3 -7.05 12.68 17.74
C GLU A 3 -6.76 12.60 16.23
N LEU A 4 -5.51 12.84 15.82
CA LEU A 4 -5.05 12.69 14.44
C LEU A 4 -4.97 11.22 14.05
N MET A 5 -5.56 10.87 12.90
CA MET A 5 -5.66 9.48 12.43
C MET A 5 -5.40 9.36 10.93
N THR A 6 -5.03 8.14 10.51
CA THR A 6 -5.00 7.72 9.11
C THR A 6 -6.17 6.77 8.87
N VAL A 7 -7.01 7.07 7.88
CA VAL A 7 -8.19 6.26 7.55
C VAL A 7 -7.97 5.55 6.22
N LEU A 8 -8.28 4.25 6.17
CA LEU A 8 -8.31 3.47 4.95
C LEU A 8 -9.74 2.99 4.70
N VAL A 9 -10.20 3.11 3.45
CA VAL A 9 -11.45 2.53 2.96
C VAL A 9 -11.16 1.72 1.71
N GLY A 10 -11.88 0.63 1.49
CA GLY A 10 -11.65 -0.23 0.34
C GLY A 10 -12.55 -1.46 0.29
N SER A 11 -12.34 -2.28 -0.73
CA SER A 11 -13.08 -3.51 -0.99
C SER A 11 -12.13 -4.61 -1.53
N PRO A 12 -12.40 -5.89 -1.27
CA PRO A 12 -11.58 -6.98 -1.79
C PRO A 12 -11.65 -7.07 -3.32
N ARG A 13 -10.54 -7.52 -3.94
CA ARG A 13 -10.44 -7.78 -5.39
C ARG A 13 -10.16 -9.26 -5.62
N LYS A 14 -10.61 -9.79 -6.77
CA LYS A 14 -10.43 -11.20 -7.17
C LYS A 14 -9.26 -11.44 -8.13
N ASP A 15 -8.59 -10.37 -8.57
CA ASP A 15 -7.53 -10.41 -9.59
C ASP A 15 -6.11 -10.48 -9.00
N GLY A 16 -5.98 -10.56 -7.67
CA GLY A 16 -4.67 -10.62 -7.01
C GLY A 16 -3.85 -9.32 -7.08
N LEU A 17 -4.48 -8.20 -7.44
CA LEU A 17 -3.84 -6.88 -7.49
C LEU A 17 -4.28 -6.01 -6.32
N VAL A 18 -3.33 -5.25 -5.78
CA VAL A 18 -3.57 -4.19 -4.81
C VAL A 18 -3.50 -2.86 -5.56
N SER A 19 -4.52 -2.01 -5.38
CA SER A 19 -4.56 -0.66 -5.94
C SER A 19 -4.80 0.34 -4.82
N LEU A 20 -3.87 1.27 -4.66
CA LEU A 20 -3.85 2.26 -3.58
C LEU A 20 -3.97 3.67 -4.15
N LEU A 21 -4.65 4.53 -3.41
CA LEU A 21 -4.72 5.97 -3.62
C LEU A 21 -4.60 6.64 -2.25
N THR A 22 -3.76 7.67 -2.15
CA THR A 22 -3.74 8.60 -1.01
C THR A 22 -4.23 9.98 -1.44
N THR A 23 -4.93 10.68 -0.56
CA THR A 23 -5.34 12.09 -0.76
C THR A 23 -4.49 13.07 0.05
N TYR A 24 -3.48 12.56 0.78
CA TYR A 24 -2.58 13.40 1.55
C TYR A 24 -1.62 14.14 0.61
N GLU A 25 -1.74 15.47 0.54
CA GLU A 25 -0.95 16.32 -0.37
C GLU A 25 0.56 16.27 -0.12
N GLY A 26 0.98 15.95 1.10
CA GLY A 26 2.40 15.82 1.45
C GLY A 26 3.02 14.46 1.09
N ALA A 27 2.26 13.55 0.47
CA ALA A 27 2.80 12.28 -0.02
C ALA A 27 3.62 12.49 -1.30
N ASP A 28 4.68 11.71 -1.48
CA ASP A 28 5.46 11.75 -2.71
C ASP A 28 4.71 11.09 -3.88
N GLU A 29 4.87 11.67 -5.08
CA GLU A 29 4.22 11.18 -6.29
C GLU A 29 4.81 9.82 -6.75
N PRO A 30 3.99 8.93 -7.34
CA PRO A 30 2.56 9.11 -7.62
C PRO A 30 1.66 8.91 -6.39
N GLN A 31 0.57 9.66 -6.29
CA GLN A 31 -0.49 9.42 -5.28
C GLN A 31 -1.26 8.11 -5.49
N ARG A 32 -1.15 7.51 -6.69
CA ARG A 32 -1.76 6.22 -7.06
C ARG A 32 -0.71 5.19 -7.39
N LEU A 33 -0.90 3.96 -6.88
CA LEU A 33 -0.01 2.85 -7.17
C LEU A 33 -0.81 1.55 -7.32
N GLN A 34 -0.34 0.67 -8.21
CA GLN A 34 -0.86 -0.70 -8.33
C GLN A 34 0.30 -1.69 -8.36
N PHE A 35 0.15 -2.81 -7.65
CA PHE A 35 1.13 -3.89 -7.62
C PHE A 35 0.44 -5.24 -7.34
N PRO A 36 1.01 -6.37 -7.79
CA PRO A 36 0.49 -7.69 -7.47
C PRO A 36 0.77 -8.05 -6.00
N LEU A 37 -0.06 -8.92 -5.42
CA LEU A 37 0.23 -9.52 -4.10
C LEU A 37 1.57 -10.28 -4.11
N PRO A 38 2.29 -10.32 -2.97
CA PRO A 38 3.49 -11.13 -2.86
C PRO A 38 3.15 -12.61 -3.01
N THR A 39 4.11 -13.37 -3.52
CA THR A 39 4.07 -14.83 -3.58
C THR A 39 5.35 -15.39 -2.95
N ALA A 40 5.39 -16.71 -2.73
CA ALA A 40 6.59 -17.36 -2.20
C ALA A 40 7.83 -17.16 -3.09
N GLN A 41 7.64 -16.91 -4.39
CA GLN A 41 8.70 -16.69 -5.37
C GLN A 41 8.98 -15.20 -5.62
N ARG A 42 8.11 -14.29 -5.17
CA ARG A 42 8.21 -12.86 -5.45
C ARG A 42 7.74 -12.02 -4.27
N SER A 43 8.69 -11.42 -3.57
CA SER A 43 8.46 -10.42 -2.53
C SER A 43 8.01 -9.06 -3.09
N LEU A 44 7.36 -8.28 -2.24
CA LEU A 44 7.21 -6.85 -2.41
C LEU A 44 8.50 -6.16 -2.00
N GLU A 45 9.02 -5.32 -2.88
CA GLU A 45 10.23 -4.54 -2.63
C GLU A 45 9.89 -3.09 -2.22
N PRO A 46 10.66 -2.51 -1.27
CA PRO A 46 10.64 -1.08 -1.03
C PRO A 46 11.01 -0.29 -2.30
N GLY A 47 10.43 0.90 -2.47
CA GLY A 47 10.75 1.76 -3.61
C GLY A 47 10.10 3.13 -3.53
N THR A 48 9.88 3.76 -4.68
CA THR A 48 9.04 4.95 -4.81
C THR A 48 7.63 4.55 -5.30
N PRO A 49 6.57 5.23 -4.85
CA PRO A 49 6.58 6.29 -3.84
C PRO A 49 6.75 5.71 -2.41
N ARG A 50 7.45 6.45 -1.54
CA ARG A 50 7.86 6.01 -0.20
C ARG A 50 6.68 5.78 0.71
N TRP A 51 5.59 6.55 0.57
CA TRP A 51 4.38 6.36 1.36
C TRP A 51 3.80 4.94 1.22
N ALA A 52 3.92 4.33 0.04
CA ALA A 52 3.36 3.00 -0.21
C ALA A 52 4.17 1.88 0.45
N ASN A 53 5.42 2.14 0.87
CA ASN A 53 6.27 1.13 1.49
C ASN A 53 5.74 0.67 2.86
N TYR A 54 5.03 1.53 3.60
CA TYR A 54 4.38 1.13 4.84
C TYR A 54 3.31 0.05 4.58
N VAL A 55 2.47 0.25 3.56
CA VAL A 55 1.42 -0.72 3.20
C VAL A 55 2.03 -2.00 2.60
N LYS A 56 3.03 -1.87 1.71
CA LYS A 56 3.74 -3.03 1.14
C LYS A 56 4.39 -3.89 2.23
N GLY A 57 5.05 -3.26 3.20
CA GLY A 57 5.68 -3.96 4.31
C GLY A 57 4.68 -4.75 5.14
N VAL A 58 3.53 -4.15 5.46
CA VAL A 58 2.44 -4.85 6.18
C VAL A 58 1.93 -6.04 5.36
N ILE A 59 1.63 -5.85 4.06
CA ILE A 59 1.15 -6.92 3.19
C ILE A 59 2.18 -8.06 3.07
N GLN A 60 3.47 -7.74 2.97
CA GLN A 60 4.55 -8.72 2.84
C GLN A 60 4.65 -9.67 4.03
N TYR A 61 4.32 -9.19 5.24
CA TYR A 61 4.48 -9.94 6.49
C TYR A 61 3.15 -10.23 7.20
N TYR A 62 2.02 -10.05 6.52
CA TYR A 62 0.71 -10.37 7.07
C TYR A 62 0.52 -11.90 7.14
N PRO A 63 0.13 -12.47 8.30
CA PRO A 63 -0.01 -13.92 8.49
C PRO A 63 -1.23 -14.53 7.78
#